data_AF-A0A438JY80-F1
#
_entry.id   AF-A0A438JY80-F1
#
_cell.length_a   1.000
_cell.length_b   1.000
_cell.length_c   1.000
_cell.angle_alpha   90.00
_cell.angle_beta   90.00
_cell.angle_gamma   90.00
#
_symmetry.space_group_name_H-M   'P 1'
#
loop_
_entity.id
_entity.type
_entity.pdbx_description
1 polymer ?
#
loop_
_entity_poly.entity_id
_entity_poly.type
_entity_poly.pdbx_seq_one_letter_code
_entity_poly.pdbx_strand_id
1 'polypeptide(L)'
;MRSRVKKEEVKVEVEEGRILQISGDRSVEKEEKNDKWHRVERSSGKFMRRFRLPENVKVDEVKAAMENGVLTVTVPKAEVQKPDVKAIDISG
;
A
#
# COMPACT_ATOMS: atom_id res chain seq x y z
N MET A 1 12.63 7.68 20.40
CA MET A 1 11.17 7.69 20.15
C MET A 1 10.94 7.71 18.64
N ARG A 2 10.00 6.89 18.11
CA ARG A 2 9.51 6.83 16.70
C ARG A 2 10.53 6.64 15.56
N SER A 3 10.93 5.40 15.27
CA SER A 3 11.34 5.04 13.89
C SER A 3 10.08 4.93 13.03
N ARG A 4 9.50 6.07 12.65
CA ARG A 4 8.47 6.11 11.60
C ARG A 4 9.20 6.07 10.26
N VAL A 5 8.73 5.23 9.34
CA VAL A 5 9.23 5.22 7.97
C VAL A 5 8.90 6.58 7.35
N LYS A 6 9.91 7.25 6.80
CA LYS A 6 9.74 8.55 6.16
C LYS A 6 9.20 8.37 4.74
N LYS A 7 8.58 9.40 4.17
CA LYS A 7 7.98 9.32 2.82
C LYS A 7 9.02 8.90 1.78
N GLU A 8 10.25 9.38 1.93
CA GLU A 8 11.37 9.13 1.03
C GLU A 8 11.88 7.68 1.10
N GLU A 9 11.53 6.95 2.17
CA GLU A 9 11.90 5.56 2.40
C GLU A 9 10.83 4.58 1.86
N VAL A 10 9.74 5.07 1.26
CA VAL A 10 8.65 4.25 0.72
C VAL A 10 8.47 4.49 -0.77
N LYS A 11 8.34 3.40 -1.52
CA LYS A 11 8.03 3.39 -2.94
C LYS A 11 6.68 2.70 -3.17
N VAL A 12 5.85 3.31 -4.02
CA VAL A 12 4.54 2.79 -4.43
C VAL A 12 4.50 2.73 -5.94
N GLU A 13 4.25 1.55 -6.49
CA GLU A 13 4.27 1.28 -7.94
C GLU A 13 3.08 0.42 -8.35
N VAL A 14 2.60 0.60 -9.57
CA VAL A 14 1.71 -0.36 -10.22
C VAL A 14 2.49 -1.04 -11.33
N GLU A 15 2.75 -2.33 -11.15
CA GLU A 15 3.45 -3.18 -12.11
C GLU A 15 2.49 -3.78 -13.14
N GLU A 16 3.05 -4.43 -14.16
CA GLU A 16 2.28 -5.22 -15.13
C GLU A 16 1.32 -6.20 -14.43
N GLY A 17 0.17 -6.46 -15.06
CA GLY A 17 -0.85 -7.33 -14.47
C GLY A 17 -1.61 -6.72 -13.29
N ARG A 18 -1.62 -5.37 -13.17
CA ARG A 18 -2.37 -4.60 -12.17
C ARG A 18 -1.95 -4.95 -10.74
N ILE A 19 -0.65 -5.06 -10.50
CA ILE A 19 -0.11 -5.35 -9.17
C ILE A 19 0.35 -4.06 -8.51
N LEU A 20 -0.36 -3.63 -7.46
CA LEU A 20 0.09 -2.56 -6.58
C LEU A 20 1.18 -3.10 -5.65
N GLN A 21 2.39 -2.58 -5.79
CA GLN A 21 3.53 -2.88 -4.94
C GLN A 21 3.84 -1.70 -4.02
N ILE A 22 3.99 -2.01 -2.73
CA ILE A 22 4.45 -1.07 -1.70
C ILE A 22 5.73 -1.65 -1.11
N SER A 23 6.84 -0.94 -1.26
CA SER A 23 8.14 -1.36 -0.75
C SER A 23 8.85 -0.22 -0.01
N GLY A 24 9.81 -0.57 0.84
CA GLY A 24 10.60 0.41 1.57
C GLY A 24 11.63 -0.22 2.48
N ASP A 25 12.45 0.62 3.11
CA ASP A 25 13.46 0.21 4.07
C ASP A 25 13.32 1.03 5.36
N ARG A 26 13.11 0.34 6.48
CA ARG A 26 13.10 0.99 7.78
C ARG A 26 14.50 0.93 8.37
N SER A 27 15.21 2.05 8.30
CA SER A 27 16.50 2.22 8.96
C SER A 27 16.32 2.36 10.49
N VAL A 28 17.24 1.78 11.29
CA VAL A 28 17.40 2.19 12.69
C VAL A 28 18.30 3.43 12.67
N GLU A 29 17.89 4.51 13.33
CA GLU A 29 18.80 5.61 13.63
C GLU A 29 19.97 5.06 14.45
N LYS A 30 21.19 5.16 13.90
CA LYS A 30 22.41 4.86 14.64
C LYS A 30 22.63 5.97 15.67
N GLU A 31 22.24 5.76 16.91
CA GLU A 31 22.68 6.60 18.02
C GLU A 31 24.10 6.20 18.47
N GLU A 32 24.83 7.17 19.02
CA GLU A 32 26.28 7.19 19.18
C GLU A 32 26.85 6.04 20.04
N LYS A 33 28.14 5.76 19.87
CA LYS A 33 28.89 4.65 20.49
C LYS A 33 28.89 4.62 22.03
N ASN A 34 28.27 5.60 22.71
CA ASN A 34 28.19 5.68 24.17
C ASN A 34 26.82 5.32 24.75
N ASP A 35 25.81 5.03 23.92
CA ASP A 35 24.47 4.68 24.41
C ASP A 35 24.35 3.18 24.72
N LYS A 36 24.17 2.87 26.02
CA LYS A 36 23.95 1.49 26.49
C LYS A 36 22.47 1.14 26.41
N TRP A 37 22.12 0.34 25.39
CA TRP A 37 20.76 -0.16 25.22
C TRP A 37 20.42 -1.23 26.26
N HIS A 38 19.37 -1.00 27.07
CA HIS A 38 18.81 -2.02 27.96
C HIS A 38 17.84 -2.96 27.23
N ARG A 39 17.17 -2.48 26.17
CA ARG A 39 16.19 -3.24 25.39
C ARG A 39 15.95 -2.61 24.01
N VAL A 40 15.86 -3.45 22.98
CA VAL A 40 15.49 -3.06 21.61
C VAL A 40 14.27 -3.86 21.19
N GLU A 41 13.15 -3.18 20.91
CA GLU A 41 11.88 -3.83 20.54
C GLU A 41 11.45 -3.58 19.09
N ARG A 42 11.98 -2.53 18.46
CA ARG A 42 11.63 -2.17 17.08
C ARG A 42 12.62 -2.79 16.11
N SER A 43 12.11 -3.62 15.20
CA SER A 43 12.89 -4.16 14.09
C SER A 43 13.12 -3.11 13.00
N SER A 44 14.32 -3.15 12.41
CA SER A 44 14.65 -2.55 11.11
C SER A 44 14.56 -3.57 9.99
N GLY A 45 14.50 -3.07 8.77
CA GLY A 45 14.70 -3.87 7.57
C GLY A 45 13.80 -3.45 6.42
N LYS A 46 14.04 -4.12 5.30
CA LYS A 46 13.26 -3.97 4.08
C LYS A 46 11.90 -4.62 4.23
N PHE A 47 10.89 -3.99 3.65
CA PHE A 47 9.55 -4.55 3.54
C PHE A 47 9.05 -4.44 2.09
N MET A 48 8.21 -5.40 1.71
CA MET A 48 7.50 -5.39 0.44
C MET A 48 6.13 -6.06 0.61
N ARG A 49 5.09 -5.42 0.07
CA ARG A 49 3.71 -5.92 0.03
C ARG A 49 3.17 -5.72 -1.38
N ARG A 50 2.44 -6.72 -1.88
CA ARG A 50 1.83 -6.70 -3.21
C ARG A 50 0.34 -7.01 -3.11
N PHE A 51 -0.46 -6.26 -3.86
CA PHE A 51 -1.90 -6.42 -3.95
C PHE A 51 -2.30 -6.50 -5.42
N ARG A 52 -3.10 -7.50 -5.79
CA ARG A 52 -3.70 -7.55 -7.12
C ARG A 52 -4.93 -6.65 -7.15
N LEU A 53 -4.93 -5.67 -8.04
CA LEU A 53 -6.05 -4.75 -8.22
C LEU A 53 -7.12 -5.37 -9.12
N PRO A 54 -8.41 -5.03 -8.90
CA PRO A 54 -9.49 -5.49 -9.77
C PRO A 54 -9.38 -4.88 -11.18
N GLU A 55 -10.20 -5.39 -12.11
CA GLU A 55 -10.17 -4.97 -13.52
C GLU A 55 -10.65 -3.56 -13.74
N ASN A 56 -11.65 -3.15 -12.97
CA ASN A 56 -12.28 -1.86 -13.08
C ASN A 56 -11.52 -0.78 -12.29
N VAL A 57 -10.19 -0.76 -12.29
CA VAL A 57 -9.41 0.30 -11.63
C VAL A 57 -8.94 1.32 -12.65
N LYS A 58 -9.05 2.60 -12.28
CA LYS A 58 -8.44 3.69 -13.04
C LYS A 58 -7.01 3.92 -12.55
N VAL A 59 -6.06 3.19 -13.14
CA VAL A 59 -4.65 3.16 -12.68
C VAL A 59 -4.01 4.54 -12.69
N ASP A 60 -4.30 5.36 -13.70
CA ASP A 60 -3.76 6.72 -13.84
C ASP A 60 -4.28 7.71 -12.77
N GLU A 61 -5.35 7.36 -12.06
CA GLU A 61 -5.95 8.17 -11.00
C GLU A 61 -5.54 7.70 -9.59
N VAL A 62 -4.64 6.72 -9.48
CA VAL A 62 -4.13 6.23 -8.17
C VAL A 62 -3.38 7.34 -7.46
N LYS A 63 -3.68 7.54 -6.17
CA LYS A 63 -3.05 8.56 -5.31
C LYS A 63 -2.46 7.92 -4.07
N ALA A 64 -1.36 8.47 -3.59
CA ALA A 64 -0.73 8.07 -2.34
C ALA A 64 -0.44 9.29 -1.48
N ALA A 65 -0.75 9.21 -0.19
CA ALA A 65 -0.46 10.25 0.79
C ALA A 65 0.12 9.61 2.06
N MET A 66 1.06 10.30 2.69
CA MET A 66 1.62 9.87 3.97
C MET A 66 1.34 10.94 5.02
N GLU A 67 0.68 10.54 6.10
CA GLU A 67 0.35 11.41 7.22
C GLU A 67 0.62 10.69 8.53
N ASN A 68 1.34 11.34 9.46
CA ASN A 68 1.61 10.79 10.78
C ASN A 68 2.24 9.36 10.77
N GLY A 69 3.03 9.03 9.75
CA GLY A 69 3.68 7.72 9.59
C GLY A 69 2.75 6.62 9.05
N VAL A 70 1.57 6.98 8.55
CA VAL A 70 0.63 6.07 7.87
C VAL A 70 0.62 6.41 6.39
N LEU A 71 0.89 5.42 5.54
CA LEU A 71 0.69 5.52 4.09
C LEU A 71 -0.75 5.14 3.75
N THR A 72 -1.46 6.03 3.07
CA THR A 72 -2.78 5.77 2.48
C THR A 72 -2.64 5.76 0.96
N VAL A 73 -3.07 4.66 0.33
CA VAL A 73 -3.13 4.53 -1.13
C VAL A 73 -4.59 4.44 -1.55
N THR A 74 -5.04 5.40 -2.34
CA THR A 74 -6.41 5.47 -2.86
C THR A 74 -6.43 4.94 -4.29
N VAL A 75 -7.21 3.89 -4.51
CA VAL A 75 -7.34 3.22 -5.80
C VAL A 75 -8.79 3.39 -6.31
N PRO A 76 -9.05 4.37 -7.18
CA PRO A 76 -10.39 4.62 -7.67
C PRO A 76 -10.86 3.51 -8.61
N LYS A 77 -12.11 3.09 -8.43
CA LYS A 77 -12.78 2.16 -9.34
C LYS A 77 -13.47 2.95 -10.44
N ALA A 78 -13.39 2.46 -11.67
CA ALA A 78 -14.25 2.86 -12.77
C ALA A 78 -15.70 2.47 -12.44
N GLU A 79 -16.64 3.35 -12.81
CA GLU A 79 -18.05 3.01 -12.78
C GLU A 79 -18.30 1.84 -13.73
N VAL A 80 -18.91 0.79 -13.19
CA VAL A 80 -19.37 -0.35 -13.97
C VAL A 80 -20.89 -0.18 -14.06
N GLN A 81 -21.43 -0.18 -15.27
CA GLN A 81 -22.88 -0.21 -15.45
C GLN A 81 -23.42 -1.42 -14.70
N LYS A 82 -24.39 -1.21 -13.81
CA LYS A 82 -25.04 -2.33 -13.12
C LYS A 82 -25.67 -3.22 -14.19
N PRO A 83 -25.49 -4.54 -14.12
CA PRO A 83 -26.10 -5.42 -15.11
C PRO A 83 -27.61 -5.24 -15.09
N ASP A 84 -28.21 -5.00 -16.26
CA ASP A 84 -29.66 -5.02 -16.41
C ASP A 84 -30.14 -6.44 -16.13
N VAL A 85 -30.76 -6.63 -14.98
CA VAL A 85 -31.34 -7.93 -14.61
C VAL A 85 -32.60 -8.13 -15.44
N LYS A 86 -32.52 -9.01 -16.44
CA LYS A 86 -33.69 -9.48 -17.17
C LYS A 86 -34.25 -10.71 -16.47
N ALA A 87 -35.51 -10.64 -16.05
CA ALA A 87 -36.26 -11.82 -15.65
C ALA A 87 -36.42 -12.74 -16.85
N ILE A 88 -36.18 -14.04 -16.67
CA ILE A 88 -36.40 -15.06 -17.69
C ILE A 88 -37.57 -15.92 -17.23
N ASP A 89 -38.60 -16.02 -18.06
CA ASP A 89 -39.75 -16.87 -17.81
C ASP A 89 -39.38 -18.35 -18.01
N ILE A 90 -39.85 -19.21 -17.11
CA ILE A 90 -39.70 -20.66 -17.22
C ILE A 90 -40.95 -21.21 -17.92
N SER A 91 -40.77 -21.77 -19.11
CA SER A 91 -41.83 -22.50 -19.83
C SER A 91 -41.86 -23.97 -19.43
N GLY A 92 -43.07 -24.53 -19.29
CA GLY A 92 -43.36 -25.96 -19.18
C GLY A 92 -44.19 -26.48 -20.35
#